data_AF-A0A956KM16-F1
#
_entry.id   AF-A0A956KM16-F1
#
_cell.length_a   1.000
_cell.length_b   1.000
_cell.length_c   1.000
_cell.angle_alpha   90.00
_cell.angle_beta   90.00
_cell.angle_gamma   90.00
#
_symmetry.space_group_name_H-M   'P 1'
#
loop_
_entity.id
_entity.type
_entity.pdbx_description
1 polymer ?
#
loop_
_entity_poly.entity_id
_entity_poly.type
_entity_poly.pdbx_seq_one_letter_code
_entity_poly.pdbx_strand_id
1 'polypeptide(L)'
;CRDTPNFIGNRIGIGEMLLTFAVTLEGGYTIEEVDTLNGKPVGRPKTGSYRLGDMVGIDVAAHVINNLRENLSGDPAAANYDPLHAMMSPSPAMQKLVDEGWIGDKAGQGFYQKTTDDKGKRVILSFDLNTLEYRPQIEPNFPELEGLRGSQTALVAKAMRLEGRAGDFYRKVYLPLFNYSATLTGQICDTPKDIDDAMRWGYGWKLGPFELMDAAGVAWCAEQMQAMGLSIAPAITKLLEVGGAEASWYKGRYGKDQQVFDGNAHVDVQVPAGMLILDAYKPEKEIASNSTAALIDIDDGVALLEFRNKANFLDEGVVLLMQQAPALLAEKGFKALVIGNQAEHFCRGANLLQIGMLAQQKRWDELELAVNTLQQTVMNLRHGSLPVVAAPFGQTLGGGCEVSLHADHIQAGADLFMGLVEIAVGVLPAGGGLKEIARRASAHAAEVGSSDVFNWVRRGFEAAATGDVTSSAHFARAKGWLRPSDGISFHRSRVVADAKRAALAIAMGNYVPPDRNEPIQVMGAPGGANLMLGIHEFGWGGFASEHDQLIGSKMIHVLSGGMKPTAGTATAQELLDLEREAFLSLCGTEKTLARIDYMLKTRKPLRN
;
A
#
# COMPACT_ATOMS: atom_id res chain seq x y z
N CYS A 1 -22.89 -12.00 -9.94
CA CYS A 1 -23.77 -11.74 -8.77
C CYS A 1 -25.18 -12.11 -9.17
N ARG A 2 -25.85 -12.95 -8.39
CA ARG A 2 -27.27 -13.25 -8.60
C ARG A 2 -28.12 -12.18 -7.92
N ASP A 3 -29.36 -12.00 -8.39
CA ASP A 3 -30.32 -11.06 -7.84
C ASP A 3 -30.93 -11.62 -6.55
N THR A 4 -30.15 -11.61 -5.48
CA THR A 4 -30.53 -12.07 -4.13
C THR A 4 -30.45 -10.91 -3.14
N PRO A 5 -31.20 -10.96 -2.01
CA PRO A 5 -31.10 -9.92 -0.99
C PRO A 5 -29.66 -9.69 -0.53
N ASN A 6 -29.22 -8.43 -0.65
CA ASN A 6 -27.84 -7.97 -0.46
C ASN A 6 -26.80 -8.62 -1.40
N PHE A 7 -25.71 -7.90 -1.66
CA PHE A 7 -24.60 -8.42 -2.48
C PHE A 7 -23.70 -9.37 -1.66
N ILE A 8 -22.88 -10.15 -2.37
CA ILE A 8 -22.04 -11.24 -1.81
C ILE A 8 -21.29 -10.82 -0.54
N GLY A 9 -20.64 -9.65 -0.58
CA GLY A 9 -19.87 -9.12 0.54
C GLY A 9 -20.71 -8.96 1.82
N ASN A 10 -21.92 -8.40 1.73
CA ASN A 10 -22.79 -8.24 2.89
C ASN A 10 -23.24 -9.60 3.45
N ARG A 11 -23.54 -10.59 2.59
CA ARG A 11 -23.95 -11.93 3.05
C ARG A 11 -22.83 -12.61 3.84
N ILE A 12 -21.63 -12.67 3.25
CA ILE A 12 -20.49 -13.36 3.87
C ILE A 12 -19.91 -12.56 5.04
N GLY A 13 -19.76 -11.24 4.88
CA GLY A 13 -19.21 -10.35 5.90
C GLY A 13 -20.09 -10.23 7.14
N ILE A 14 -21.42 -10.10 6.97
CA ILE A 14 -22.33 -10.09 8.12
C ILE A 14 -22.43 -11.50 8.74
N GLY A 15 -22.49 -12.56 7.93
CA GLY A 15 -22.45 -13.93 8.46
C GLY A 15 -21.23 -14.18 9.34
N GLU A 16 -20.05 -13.72 8.90
CA GLU A 16 -18.81 -13.79 9.68
C GLU A 16 -18.84 -12.96 10.97
N MET A 17 -19.41 -11.75 10.90
CA MET A 17 -19.58 -10.88 12.06
C MET A 17 -20.52 -11.52 13.10
N LEU A 18 -21.64 -12.11 12.66
CA LEU A 18 -22.58 -12.82 13.53
C LEU A 18 -21.92 -14.01 14.23
N LEU A 19 -21.16 -14.82 13.48
CA LEU A 19 -20.40 -15.95 14.03
C LEU A 19 -19.36 -15.46 15.06
N THR A 20 -18.65 -14.39 14.75
CA THR A 20 -17.66 -13.80 15.65
C THR A 20 -18.29 -13.27 16.94
N PHE A 21 -19.42 -12.58 16.85
CA PHE A 21 -20.12 -12.04 18.03
C PHE A 21 -20.68 -13.15 18.92
N ALA A 22 -21.23 -14.21 18.32
CA ALA A 22 -21.67 -15.38 19.06
C ALA A 22 -20.50 -16.03 19.83
N VAL A 23 -19.39 -16.29 19.15
CA VAL A 23 -18.18 -16.88 19.78
C VAL A 23 -17.58 -15.95 20.84
N THR A 24 -17.65 -14.63 20.63
CA THR A 24 -17.20 -13.64 21.63
C THR A 24 -17.93 -13.84 22.94
N LEU A 25 -19.26 -13.89 22.91
CA LEU A 25 -20.09 -14.03 24.10
C LEU A 25 -19.95 -15.43 24.73
N GLU A 26 -20.04 -16.49 23.94
CA GLU A 26 -19.94 -17.88 24.42
C GLU A 26 -18.58 -18.19 25.07
N GLY A 27 -17.50 -17.65 24.50
CA GLY A 27 -16.15 -17.85 25.03
C GLY A 27 -15.74 -16.80 26.08
N GLY A 28 -16.59 -15.81 26.37
CA GLY A 28 -16.28 -14.72 27.29
C GLY A 28 -15.06 -13.92 26.87
N TYR A 29 -14.90 -13.64 25.57
CA TYR A 29 -13.82 -12.81 25.04
C TYR A 29 -14.13 -11.33 25.21
N THR A 30 -13.10 -10.54 25.45
CA THR A 30 -13.15 -9.08 25.37
C THR A 30 -13.10 -8.60 23.92
N ILE A 31 -13.59 -7.39 23.66
CA ILE A 31 -13.54 -6.81 22.30
C ILE A 31 -12.10 -6.63 21.80
N GLU A 32 -11.16 -6.36 22.71
CA GLU A 32 -9.74 -6.18 22.39
C GLU A 32 -9.08 -7.51 21.99
N GLU A 33 -9.41 -8.60 22.68
CA GLU A 33 -8.98 -9.95 22.34
C GLU A 33 -9.48 -10.34 20.94
N VAL A 34 -10.76 -10.10 20.67
CA VAL A 34 -11.37 -10.44 19.37
C VAL A 34 -10.75 -9.62 18.24
N ASP A 35 -10.52 -8.32 18.43
CA ASP A 35 -9.87 -7.50 17.40
C ASP A 35 -8.42 -7.93 17.12
N THR A 36 -7.75 -8.51 18.13
CA THR A 36 -6.40 -9.08 17.98
C THR A 36 -6.42 -10.41 17.22
N LEU A 37 -7.33 -11.31 17.60
CA LEU A 37 -7.49 -12.63 16.99
C LEU A 37 -8.03 -12.52 15.56
N ASN A 38 -9.15 -11.80 15.39
CA ASN A 38 -9.81 -11.59 14.09
C ASN A 38 -9.14 -10.52 13.22
N GLY A 39 -7.82 -10.41 13.33
CA GLY A 39 -6.98 -9.43 12.66
C GLY A 39 -5.95 -10.09 11.74
N LYS A 40 -4.69 -9.71 11.95
CA LYS A 40 -3.55 -10.12 11.12
C LYS A 40 -3.35 -11.66 11.02
N PRO A 41 -3.49 -12.48 12.09
CA PRO A 41 -3.24 -13.92 12.01
C PRO A 41 -4.04 -14.63 10.91
N VAL A 42 -5.27 -14.17 10.67
CA VAL A 42 -6.23 -14.69 9.68
C VAL A 42 -6.40 -13.77 8.47
N GLY A 43 -5.49 -12.81 8.28
CA GLY A 43 -5.42 -12.00 7.06
C GLY A 43 -6.47 -10.91 6.98
N ARG A 44 -7.04 -10.49 8.12
CA ARG A 44 -7.98 -9.36 8.19
C ARG A 44 -7.25 -8.01 8.39
N PRO A 45 -7.92 -6.89 8.07
CA PRO A 45 -7.44 -5.57 8.44
C PRO A 45 -7.15 -5.45 9.94
N LYS A 46 -6.25 -4.54 10.32
CA LYS A 46 -5.85 -4.32 11.73
C LYS A 46 -6.97 -3.79 12.62
N THR A 47 -8.09 -3.38 12.03
CA THR A 47 -9.28 -2.96 12.76
C THR A 47 -9.97 -4.13 13.45
N GLY A 48 -9.73 -5.38 13.06
CA GLY A 48 -10.47 -6.50 13.65
C GLY A 48 -11.97 -6.40 13.37
N SER A 49 -12.81 -6.77 14.34
CA SER A 49 -14.26 -6.84 14.22
C SER A 49 -14.97 -5.62 14.83
N TYR A 50 -14.69 -5.34 16.11
CA TYR A 50 -15.39 -4.30 16.87
C TYR A 50 -14.93 -2.91 16.46
N ARG A 51 -13.62 -2.69 16.27
CA ARG A 51 -13.14 -1.41 15.73
C ARG A 51 -13.55 -1.17 14.28
N LEU A 52 -13.77 -2.23 13.50
CA LEU A 52 -14.38 -2.12 12.17
C LEU A 52 -15.83 -1.62 12.28
N GLY A 53 -16.60 -2.16 13.24
CA GLY A 53 -17.93 -1.66 13.57
C GLY A 53 -17.94 -0.17 13.91
N ASP A 54 -16.99 0.29 14.72
CA ASP A 54 -16.84 1.72 15.03
C ASP A 54 -16.48 2.58 13.81
N MET A 55 -15.61 2.07 12.93
CA MET A 55 -15.16 2.80 11.75
C MET A 55 -16.26 2.93 10.69
N VAL A 56 -17.05 1.89 10.48
CA VAL A 56 -18.14 1.86 9.49
C VAL A 56 -19.40 2.53 10.04
N GLY A 57 -19.71 2.29 11.31
CA GLY A 57 -20.95 2.69 11.97
C GLY A 57 -21.72 1.49 12.48
N ILE A 58 -21.92 1.44 13.80
CA ILE A 58 -22.63 0.34 14.48
C ILE A 58 -24.11 0.30 14.08
N ASP A 59 -24.71 1.48 13.88
CA ASP A 59 -26.07 1.66 13.36
C ASP A 59 -26.23 1.09 11.95
N VAL A 60 -25.23 1.29 11.08
CA VAL A 60 -25.21 0.72 9.73
C VAL A 60 -25.17 -0.81 9.81
N ALA A 61 -24.29 -1.37 10.66
CA ALA A 61 -24.20 -2.82 10.86
C ALA A 61 -25.53 -3.40 11.37
N ALA A 62 -26.16 -2.77 12.37
CA ALA A 62 -27.46 -3.18 12.91
C ALA A 62 -28.57 -3.11 11.84
N HIS A 63 -28.59 -2.05 11.03
CA HIS A 63 -29.54 -1.91 9.93
C HIS A 63 -29.40 -3.03 8.89
N VAL A 64 -28.17 -3.36 8.47
CA VAL A 64 -27.93 -4.44 7.51
C VAL A 64 -28.34 -5.80 8.08
N ILE A 65 -28.07 -6.07 9.37
CA ILE A 65 -28.51 -7.32 10.02
C ILE A 65 -30.04 -7.44 10.01
N ASN A 66 -30.76 -6.39 10.41
CA ASN A 66 -32.21 -6.40 10.41
C ASN A 66 -32.78 -6.57 9.00
N ASN A 67 -32.20 -5.85 8.02
CA ASN A 67 -32.59 -6.00 6.62
C ASN A 67 -32.40 -7.45 6.12
N LEU A 68 -31.30 -8.12 6.49
CA LEU A 68 -31.09 -9.53 6.14
C LEU A 68 -32.13 -10.43 6.81
N ARG A 69 -32.45 -10.22 8.09
CA ARG A 69 -33.47 -11.00 8.81
C ARG A 69 -34.86 -10.89 8.19
N GLU A 70 -35.22 -9.69 7.74
CA GLU A 70 -36.53 -9.41 7.12
C GLU A 70 -36.65 -10.03 5.72
N ASN A 71 -35.55 -10.06 4.96
CA ASN A 71 -35.57 -10.45 3.54
C ASN A 71 -35.08 -11.87 3.27
N LEU A 72 -34.53 -12.57 4.27
CA LEU A 72 -34.11 -13.96 4.19
C LEU A 72 -35.02 -14.84 5.03
N SER A 73 -35.03 -16.14 4.74
CA SER A 73 -35.84 -17.12 5.43
C SER A 73 -34.98 -18.12 6.20
N GLY A 74 -35.45 -18.55 7.37
CA GLY A 74 -34.88 -19.69 8.09
C GLY A 74 -35.41 -21.05 7.61
N ASP A 75 -36.37 -21.08 6.69
CA ASP A 75 -36.93 -22.30 6.10
C ASP A 75 -36.01 -22.84 4.99
N PRO A 76 -35.41 -24.04 5.13
CA PRO A 76 -34.55 -24.64 4.10
C PRO A 76 -35.22 -24.86 2.74
N ALA A 77 -36.55 -24.86 2.68
CA ALA A 77 -37.29 -24.99 1.42
C ALA A 77 -37.47 -23.65 0.67
N ALA A 78 -37.18 -22.52 1.31
CA ALA A 78 -37.39 -21.20 0.72
C ALA A 78 -36.25 -20.81 -0.25
N ALA A 79 -36.59 -20.11 -1.34
CA ALA A 79 -35.59 -19.65 -2.32
C ALA A 79 -34.56 -18.67 -1.72
N ASN A 80 -34.97 -17.89 -0.72
CA ASN A 80 -34.16 -16.94 0.04
C ASN A 80 -33.71 -17.53 1.39
N TYR A 81 -33.59 -18.86 1.50
CA TYR A 81 -33.07 -19.51 2.70
C TYR A 81 -31.68 -19.00 3.07
N ASP A 82 -31.44 -18.81 4.36
CA ASP A 82 -30.13 -18.57 4.94
C ASP A 82 -29.96 -19.37 6.25
N PRO A 83 -28.93 -20.23 6.35
CA PRO A 83 -28.71 -21.05 7.55
C PRO A 83 -28.36 -20.25 8.80
N LEU A 84 -27.94 -18.98 8.66
CA LEU A 84 -27.67 -18.08 9.79
C LEU A 84 -28.86 -17.19 10.13
N HIS A 85 -30.03 -17.36 9.50
CA HIS A 85 -31.21 -16.51 9.72
C HIS A 85 -31.58 -16.34 11.21
N ALA A 86 -31.52 -17.43 11.98
CA ALA A 86 -31.80 -17.40 13.42
C ALA A 86 -30.84 -16.51 14.22
N MET A 87 -29.62 -16.30 13.71
CA MET A 87 -28.60 -15.44 14.32
C MET A 87 -28.69 -13.98 13.87
N MET A 88 -29.50 -13.64 12.85
CA MET A 88 -29.56 -12.29 12.26
C MET A 88 -30.29 -11.27 13.15
N SER A 89 -29.83 -11.10 14.37
CA SER A 89 -30.34 -10.12 15.32
C SER A 89 -29.19 -9.30 15.88
N PRO A 90 -29.36 -7.97 16.05
CA PRO A 90 -28.41 -7.20 16.83
C PRO A 90 -28.22 -7.78 18.24
N SER A 91 -26.98 -7.85 18.71
CA SER A 91 -26.71 -8.25 20.09
C SER A 91 -27.23 -7.20 21.07
N PRO A 92 -27.54 -7.55 22.34
CA PRO A 92 -27.97 -6.57 23.33
C PRO A 92 -26.99 -5.40 23.51
N ALA A 93 -25.69 -5.69 23.46
CA ALA A 93 -24.65 -4.67 23.49
C ALA A 93 -24.75 -3.71 22.29
N MET A 94 -24.88 -4.26 21.08
CA MET A 94 -25.02 -3.44 19.87
C MET A 94 -26.31 -2.62 19.89
N GLN A 95 -27.42 -3.19 20.34
CA GLN A 95 -28.68 -2.48 20.45
C GLN A 95 -28.57 -1.29 21.41
N LYS A 96 -27.96 -1.49 22.59
CA LYS A 96 -27.71 -0.39 23.53
C LYS A 96 -26.86 0.72 22.90
N LEU A 97 -25.77 0.37 22.22
CA LEU A 97 -24.90 1.37 21.57
C LEU A 97 -25.69 2.20 20.54
N VAL A 98 -26.57 1.57 19.77
CA VAL A 98 -27.43 2.26 18.81
C VAL A 98 -28.45 3.16 19.51
N ASP A 99 -29.13 2.65 20.54
CA ASP A 99 -30.18 3.38 21.29
C ASP A 99 -29.62 4.64 21.97
N GLU A 100 -28.37 4.58 22.45
CA GLU A 100 -27.68 5.70 23.10
C GLU A 100 -26.98 6.65 22.10
N GLY A 101 -27.00 6.33 20.80
CA GLY A 101 -26.33 7.10 19.74
C GLY A 101 -24.79 6.95 19.73
N TRP A 102 -24.25 5.90 20.37
CA TRP A 102 -22.82 5.59 20.44
C TRP A 102 -22.42 4.75 19.23
N ILE A 103 -22.48 5.40 18.07
CA ILE A 103 -22.44 4.75 16.75
C ILE A 103 -21.05 4.72 16.12
N GLY A 104 -19.99 4.75 16.94
CA GLY A 104 -18.60 4.59 16.52
C GLY A 104 -17.83 5.90 16.33
N ASP A 105 -16.85 5.88 15.42
CA ASP A 105 -15.87 6.96 15.21
C ASP A 105 -16.54 8.30 14.87
N LYS A 106 -17.66 8.27 14.13
CA LYS A 106 -18.45 9.46 13.77
C LYS A 106 -19.11 10.16 14.96
N ALA A 107 -19.39 9.42 16.03
CA ALA A 107 -19.95 9.95 17.28
C ALA A 107 -18.89 10.12 18.38
N GLY A 108 -17.61 9.78 18.10
CA GLY A 108 -16.52 9.79 19.06
C GLY A 108 -16.51 8.62 20.05
N GLN A 109 -17.55 7.78 20.04
CA GLN A 109 -17.71 6.63 20.92
C GLN A 109 -18.60 5.52 20.32
N GLY A 110 -18.26 4.27 20.61
CA GLY A 110 -18.96 3.05 20.20
C GLY A 110 -18.49 1.86 21.02
N PHE A 111 -17.96 0.80 20.40
CA PHE A 111 -17.25 -0.24 21.15
C PHE A 111 -15.98 0.32 21.81
N TYR A 112 -15.36 1.33 21.20
CA TYR A 112 -14.29 2.12 21.79
C TYR A 112 -14.71 3.58 21.96
N GLN A 113 -14.29 4.19 23.07
CA GLN A 113 -14.51 5.61 23.35
C GLN A 113 -13.17 6.35 23.43
N LYS A 114 -13.01 7.43 22.65
CA LYS A 114 -11.84 8.29 22.73
C LYS A 114 -12.12 9.41 23.74
N THR A 115 -11.37 9.43 24.83
CA THR A 115 -11.51 10.46 25.88
C THR A 115 -10.14 11.02 26.30
N THR A 116 -10.11 11.92 27.27
CA THR A 116 -8.89 12.48 27.88
C THR A 116 -8.90 12.20 29.36
N ASP A 117 -7.76 11.77 29.90
CA ASP A 117 -7.57 11.65 31.35
C ASP A 117 -7.46 13.03 32.03
N ASP A 118 -7.43 13.04 33.36
CA ASP A 118 -7.32 14.25 34.19
C ASP A 118 -6.06 15.10 33.90
N LYS A 119 -5.09 14.54 33.17
CA LYS A 119 -3.84 15.21 32.76
C LYS A 119 -3.89 15.68 31.31
N GLY A 120 -5.05 15.62 30.66
CA GLY A 120 -5.24 16.00 29.26
C GLY A 120 -4.63 15.02 28.26
N LYS A 121 -4.18 13.83 28.70
CA LYS A 121 -3.65 12.81 27.81
C LYS A 121 -4.81 12.02 27.21
N ARG A 122 -4.77 11.82 25.89
CA ARG A 122 -5.75 10.97 25.21
C ARG A 122 -5.68 9.54 25.73
N VAL A 123 -6.82 9.00 26.14
CA VAL A 123 -7.01 7.61 26.53
C VAL A 123 -8.17 7.02 25.73
N ILE A 124 -8.15 5.71 25.56
CA ILE A 124 -9.22 4.97 24.89
C ILE A 124 -9.85 4.05 25.94
N LEU A 125 -11.17 3.99 26.00
CA LEU A 125 -11.92 3.04 26.81
C LEU A 125 -12.56 1.99 25.90
N SER A 126 -12.83 0.82 26.46
CA SER A 126 -13.45 -0.32 25.78
C SER A 126 -14.81 -0.60 26.41
N PHE A 127 -15.81 -0.86 25.57
CA PHE A 127 -17.16 -1.22 25.99
C PHE A 127 -17.20 -2.68 26.44
N ASP A 128 -17.64 -2.93 27.67
CA ASP A 128 -17.79 -4.28 28.20
C ASP A 128 -19.14 -4.88 27.76
N LEU A 129 -19.08 -6.02 27.06
CA LEU A 129 -20.26 -6.65 26.48
C LEU A 129 -21.20 -7.27 27.52
N ASN A 130 -20.73 -7.48 28.77
CA ASN A 130 -21.53 -8.06 29.85
C ASN A 130 -22.13 -6.97 30.74
N THR A 131 -21.32 -6.00 31.18
CA THR A 131 -21.80 -4.93 32.07
C THR A 131 -22.48 -3.79 31.31
N LEU A 132 -22.23 -3.69 30.00
CA LEU A 132 -22.73 -2.63 29.14
C LEU A 132 -22.24 -1.22 29.55
N GLU A 133 -21.04 -1.16 30.12
CA GLU A 133 -20.36 0.06 30.56
C GLU A 133 -18.95 0.13 29.97
N TYR A 134 -18.37 1.33 29.90
CA TYR A 134 -16.99 1.52 29.47
C TYR A 134 -16.01 1.21 30.59
N ARG A 135 -14.93 0.51 30.25
CA ARG A 135 -13.80 0.22 31.13
C ARG A 135 -12.47 0.59 30.48
N PRO A 136 -11.38 0.73 31.26
CA PRO A 136 -10.03 0.82 30.69
C PRO A 136 -9.73 -0.36 29.75
N GLN A 137 -8.95 -0.10 28.70
CA GLN A 137 -8.54 -1.18 27.79
C GLN A 137 -7.71 -2.22 28.53
N ILE A 138 -7.95 -3.47 28.20
CA ILE A 138 -7.12 -4.59 28.64
C ILE A 138 -6.24 -4.99 27.47
N GLU A 139 -4.93 -5.05 27.68
CA GLU A 139 -4.00 -5.52 26.66
C GLU A 139 -4.20 -7.03 26.44
N PRO A 140 -4.57 -7.46 25.22
CA PRO A 140 -4.79 -8.87 24.95
C PRO A 140 -3.49 -9.66 25.11
N ASN A 141 -3.57 -10.79 25.82
CA ASN A 141 -2.42 -11.66 26.04
C ASN A 141 -2.70 -13.07 25.51
N PHE A 142 -2.12 -13.40 24.36
CA PHE A 142 -2.18 -14.72 23.76
C PHE A 142 -0.77 -15.26 23.48
N PRO A 143 -0.13 -15.92 24.46
CA PRO A 143 1.20 -16.50 24.29
C PRO A 143 1.28 -17.50 23.12
N GLU A 144 0.18 -18.20 22.84
CA GLU A 144 0.04 -19.13 21.71
C GLU A 144 0.14 -18.47 20.33
N LEU A 145 0.00 -17.14 20.22
CA LEU A 145 0.28 -16.40 18.98
C LEU A 145 1.76 -16.05 18.82
N GLU A 146 2.58 -16.21 19.87
CA GLU A 146 4.01 -15.97 19.81
C GLU A 146 4.67 -16.96 18.83
N GLY A 147 5.61 -16.47 18.03
CA GLY A 147 6.28 -17.30 17.02
C GLY A 147 5.49 -17.54 15.73
N LEU A 148 4.22 -17.15 15.64
CA LEU A 148 3.49 -17.16 14.35
C LEU A 148 4.16 -16.23 13.34
N ARG A 149 4.83 -16.83 12.34
CA ARG A 149 5.54 -16.16 11.25
C ARG A 149 5.38 -16.97 9.96
N GLY A 150 5.45 -16.27 8.83
CA GLY A 150 5.37 -16.86 7.49
C GLY A 150 4.50 -16.02 6.55
N SER A 151 4.21 -16.58 5.38
CA SER A 151 3.19 -16.07 4.46
C SER A 151 1.81 -16.09 5.12
N GLN A 152 0.84 -15.36 4.54
CA GLN A 152 -0.52 -15.33 5.08
C GLN A 152 -1.14 -16.74 5.13
N THR A 153 -0.93 -17.55 4.10
CA THR A 153 -1.35 -18.96 4.05
C THR A 153 -0.77 -19.76 5.22
N ALA A 154 0.55 -19.62 5.47
CA ALA A 154 1.21 -20.32 6.57
C ALA A 154 0.73 -19.83 7.95
N LEU A 155 0.41 -18.54 8.10
CA LEU A 155 -0.15 -18.00 9.33
C LEU A 155 -1.53 -18.59 9.62
N VAL A 156 -2.41 -18.65 8.62
CA VAL A 156 -3.77 -19.23 8.74
C VAL A 156 -3.68 -20.71 9.07
N ALA A 157 -2.84 -21.47 8.35
CA ALA A 157 -2.64 -22.90 8.56
C ALA A 157 -2.25 -23.23 10.01
N LYS A 158 -1.35 -22.42 10.59
CA LYS A 158 -0.88 -22.54 11.97
C LYS A 158 -1.92 -22.04 12.97
N ALA A 159 -2.55 -20.88 12.73
CA ALA A 159 -3.53 -20.28 13.62
C ALA A 159 -4.72 -21.21 13.88
N MET A 160 -5.27 -21.82 12.83
CA MET A 160 -6.40 -22.77 12.94
C MET A 160 -6.08 -24.02 13.78
N ARG A 161 -4.80 -24.38 13.87
CA ARG A 161 -4.29 -25.56 14.58
C ARG A 161 -3.71 -25.25 15.96
N LEU A 162 -3.77 -24.01 16.41
CA LEU A 162 -3.36 -23.67 17.76
C LEU A 162 -4.22 -24.43 18.77
N GLU A 163 -3.60 -24.89 19.84
CA GLU A 163 -4.33 -25.28 21.04
C GLU A 163 -4.68 -24.02 21.84
N GLY A 164 -5.56 -24.17 22.84
CA GLY A 164 -5.93 -23.06 23.71
C GLY A 164 -6.94 -22.08 23.10
N ARG A 165 -7.03 -20.90 23.73
CA ARG A 165 -8.17 -20.00 23.64
C ARG A 165 -8.28 -19.30 22.28
N ALA A 166 -7.16 -18.96 21.66
CA ALA A 166 -7.07 -18.42 20.31
C ALA A 166 -7.43 -19.49 19.27
N GLY A 167 -6.90 -20.69 19.42
CA GLY A 167 -7.22 -21.82 18.55
C GLY A 167 -8.72 -22.13 18.53
N ASP A 168 -9.35 -22.15 19.71
CA ASP A 168 -10.79 -22.35 19.85
C ASP A 168 -11.58 -21.22 19.19
N PHE A 169 -11.16 -19.97 19.34
CA PHE A 169 -11.78 -18.83 18.66
C PHE A 169 -11.75 -19.05 17.13
N TYR A 170 -10.57 -19.36 16.57
CA TYR A 170 -10.43 -19.55 15.13
C TYR A 170 -11.30 -20.69 14.62
N ARG A 171 -11.27 -21.86 15.26
CA ARG A 171 -12.10 -23.00 14.84
C ARG A 171 -13.60 -22.68 14.93
N LYS A 172 -14.05 -22.07 16.03
CA LYS A 172 -15.47 -21.77 16.26
C LYS A 172 -16.01 -20.67 15.36
N VAL A 173 -15.19 -19.74 14.89
CA VAL A 173 -15.62 -18.71 13.92
C VAL A 173 -15.48 -19.21 12.48
N TYR A 174 -14.30 -19.69 12.12
CA TYR A 174 -13.95 -19.89 10.72
C TYR A 174 -14.44 -21.20 10.13
N LEU A 175 -14.54 -22.28 10.91
CA LEU A 175 -15.11 -23.53 10.39
C LEU A 175 -16.60 -23.37 10.01
N PRO A 176 -17.46 -22.78 10.87
CA PRO A 176 -18.82 -22.43 10.44
C PRO A 176 -18.85 -21.45 9.26
N LEU A 177 -17.95 -20.47 9.20
CA LEU A 177 -17.88 -19.53 8.08
C LEU A 177 -17.56 -20.22 6.75
N PHE A 178 -16.61 -21.16 6.73
CA PHE A 178 -16.28 -21.92 5.52
C PHE A 178 -17.47 -22.74 5.06
N ASN A 179 -18.14 -23.41 6.00
CA ASN A 179 -19.33 -24.21 5.72
C ASN A 179 -20.49 -23.34 5.20
N TYR A 180 -20.68 -22.17 5.82
CA TYR A 180 -21.67 -21.18 5.41
C TYR A 180 -21.40 -20.68 3.99
N SER A 181 -20.16 -20.28 3.71
CA SER A 181 -19.74 -19.79 2.40
C SER A 181 -19.97 -20.85 1.32
N ALA A 182 -19.59 -22.09 1.59
CA ALA A 182 -19.82 -23.22 0.68
C ALA A 182 -21.30 -23.54 0.45
N THR A 183 -22.15 -23.34 1.47
CA THR A 183 -23.62 -23.51 1.34
C THR A 183 -24.24 -22.45 0.44
N LEU A 184 -23.71 -21.22 0.47
CA LEU A 184 -24.20 -20.10 -0.33
C LEU A 184 -23.68 -20.10 -1.78
N THR A 185 -22.60 -20.83 -2.08
CA THR A 185 -22.13 -21.01 -3.45
C THR A 185 -23.22 -21.68 -4.29
N GLY A 186 -23.52 -21.10 -5.46
CA GLY A 186 -24.64 -21.53 -6.30
C GLY A 186 -25.99 -20.95 -5.86
N GLN A 187 -26.08 -20.20 -4.76
CA GLN A 187 -27.25 -19.40 -4.39
C GLN A 187 -27.02 -17.91 -4.67
N ILE A 188 -25.91 -17.35 -4.19
CA ILE A 188 -25.60 -15.89 -4.30
C ILE A 188 -24.56 -15.56 -5.39
N CYS A 189 -23.77 -16.56 -5.77
CA CYS A 189 -22.73 -16.48 -6.80
C CYS A 189 -22.61 -17.81 -7.55
N ASP A 190 -21.80 -17.81 -8.61
CA ASP A 190 -21.61 -19.01 -9.44
C ASP A 190 -20.36 -19.79 -9.03
N THR A 191 -19.32 -19.11 -8.54
CA THR A 191 -18.07 -19.77 -8.15
C THR A 191 -17.59 -19.36 -6.75
N PRO A 192 -16.80 -20.22 -6.08
CA PRO A 192 -16.09 -19.85 -4.84
C PRO A 192 -15.23 -18.59 -4.99
N LYS A 193 -14.65 -18.37 -6.18
CA LYS A 193 -13.85 -17.20 -6.51
C LYS A 193 -14.61 -15.89 -6.36
N ASP A 194 -15.90 -15.87 -6.72
CA ASP A 194 -16.72 -14.65 -6.58
C ASP A 194 -16.87 -14.22 -5.11
N ILE A 195 -16.97 -15.19 -4.19
CA ILE A 195 -17.01 -14.93 -2.75
C ILE A 195 -15.65 -14.43 -2.26
N ASP A 196 -14.57 -15.11 -2.63
CA ASP A 196 -13.24 -14.70 -2.19
C ASP A 196 -12.87 -13.31 -2.70
N ASP A 197 -13.12 -13.02 -3.98
CA ASP A 197 -12.88 -11.70 -4.56
C ASP A 197 -13.74 -10.62 -3.88
N ALA A 198 -15.01 -10.90 -3.58
CA ALA A 198 -15.88 -9.96 -2.86
C ALA A 198 -15.34 -9.64 -1.46
N MET A 199 -14.82 -10.64 -0.73
CA MET A 199 -14.25 -10.41 0.60
C MET A 199 -12.88 -9.73 0.54
N ARG A 200 -12.05 -10.06 -0.45
CA ARG A 200 -10.75 -9.43 -0.64
C ARG A 200 -10.85 -7.98 -1.04
N TRP A 201 -11.73 -7.66 -1.99
CA TRP A 201 -11.86 -6.31 -2.53
C TRP A 201 -12.83 -5.44 -1.73
N GLY A 202 -13.90 -6.01 -1.19
CA GLY A 202 -14.91 -5.29 -0.41
C GLY A 202 -14.54 -5.13 1.06
N TYR A 203 -14.09 -6.20 1.72
CA TYR A 203 -13.77 -6.21 3.15
C TYR A 203 -12.26 -6.13 3.46
N GLY A 204 -11.42 -6.06 2.42
CA GLY A 204 -9.97 -5.94 2.57
C GLY A 204 -9.29 -7.17 3.15
N TRP A 205 -9.89 -8.35 3.03
CA TRP A 205 -9.27 -9.60 3.45
C TRP A 205 -8.09 -9.94 2.55
N LYS A 206 -7.05 -10.55 3.12
CA LYS A 206 -5.89 -11.05 2.34
C LYS A 206 -6.19 -12.35 1.63
N LEU A 207 -6.99 -13.21 2.25
CA LEU A 207 -7.49 -14.47 1.71
C LEU A 207 -9.00 -14.51 1.94
N GLY A 208 -9.77 -14.91 0.93
CA GLY A 208 -11.21 -15.16 1.08
C GLY A 208 -11.51 -16.46 1.83
N PRO A 209 -12.78 -16.74 2.19
CA PRO A 209 -13.17 -17.97 2.89
C PRO A 209 -12.62 -19.27 2.29
N PHE A 210 -12.61 -19.41 0.96
CA PHE A 210 -12.16 -20.65 0.32
C PHE A 210 -10.63 -20.75 0.26
N GLU A 211 -9.94 -19.64 -0.01
CA GLU A 211 -8.48 -19.55 0.15
C GLU A 211 -8.02 -19.80 1.60
N LEU A 212 -8.79 -19.34 2.60
CA LEU A 212 -8.53 -19.61 4.02
C LEU A 212 -8.72 -21.11 4.35
N MET A 213 -9.75 -21.73 3.80
CA MET A 213 -10.00 -23.17 3.96
C MET A 213 -8.89 -24.00 3.30
N ASP A 214 -8.44 -23.61 2.11
CA ASP A 214 -7.29 -24.23 1.43
C ASP A 214 -6.00 -24.09 2.24
N ALA A 215 -5.75 -22.90 2.80
CA ALA A 215 -4.61 -22.68 3.69
C ALA A 215 -4.67 -23.58 4.93
N ALA A 216 -5.85 -23.79 5.49
CA ALA A 216 -6.07 -24.68 6.62
C ALA A 216 -6.08 -26.16 6.22
N GLY A 217 -6.36 -26.50 4.96
CA GLY A 217 -6.55 -27.86 4.46
C GLY A 217 -8.02 -28.28 4.51
N VAL A 218 -8.63 -28.54 3.36
CA VAL A 218 -10.08 -28.81 3.23
C VAL A 218 -10.50 -30.07 4.00
N ALA A 219 -9.76 -31.18 3.84
CA ALA A 219 -10.06 -32.44 4.52
C ALA A 219 -10.00 -32.31 6.05
N TRP A 220 -8.96 -31.64 6.56
CA TRP A 220 -8.83 -31.35 7.98
C TRP A 220 -9.98 -30.46 8.48
N CYS A 221 -10.34 -29.41 7.72
CA CYS A 221 -11.45 -28.54 8.08
C CYS A 221 -12.77 -29.32 8.17
N ALA A 222 -13.04 -30.22 7.22
CA ALA A 222 -14.26 -31.03 7.24
C ALA A 222 -14.30 -31.99 8.44
N GLU A 223 -13.19 -32.63 8.79
CA GLU A 223 -13.08 -33.47 9.99
C GLU A 223 -13.38 -32.66 11.27
N GLN A 224 -12.79 -31.47 11.40
CA GLN A 224 -13.04 -30.61 12.56
C GLN A 224 -14.50 -30.11 12.61
N MET A 225 -15.10 -29.77 11.47
CA MET A 225 -16.52 -29.42 11.40
C MET A 225 -17.42 -30.58 11.85
N GLN A 226 -17.12 -31.81 11.43
CA GLN A 226 -17.86 -33.00 11.88
C GLN A 226 -17.70 -33.25 13.37
N ALA A 227 -16.48 -33.08 13.91
CA ALA A 227 -16.22 -33.19 15.35
C ALA A 227 -16.98 -32.13 16.18
N MET A 228 -17.26 -30.97 15.58
CA MET A 228 -18.13 -29.93 16.15
C MET A 228 -19.63 -30.19 15.96
N GLY A 229 -20.01 -31.28 15.29
CA GLY A 229 -21.41 -31.62 15.02
C GLY A 229 -22.05 -30.80 13.88
N LEU A 230 -21.26 -30.15 13.03
CA LEU A 230 -21.76 -29.38 11.89
C LEU A 230 -22.10 -30.31 10.71
N SER A 231 -23.23 -30.04 10.06
CA SER A 231 -23.56 -30.67 8.77
C SER A 231 -22.71 -30.03 7.67
N ILE A 232 -21.94 -30.86 6.97
CA ILE A 232 -21.00 -30.40 5.94
C ILE A 232 -21.75 -30.00 4.67
N ALA A 233 -21.45 -28.81 4.15
CA ALA A 233 -22.04 -28.28 2.94
C ALA A 233 -21.80 -29.23 1.75
N PRO A 234 -22.80 -29.47 0.88
CA PRO A 234 -22.66 -30.39 -0.25
C PRO A 234 -21.47 -30.10 -1.16
N ALA A 235 -21.12 -28.83 -1.36
CA ALA A 235 -19.97 -28.42 -2.17
C ALA A 235 -18.62 -28.89 -1.57
N ILE A 236 -18.48 -28.88 -0.23
CA ILE A 236 -17.28 -29.40 0.45
C ILE A 236 -17.22 -30.92 0.30
N THR A 237 -18.33 -31.63 0.54
CA THR A 237 -18.41 -33.09 0.38
C THR A 237 -18.00 -33.52 -1.02
N LYS A 238 -18.55 -32.86 -2.04
CA LYS A 238 -18.23 -33.17 -3.43
C LYS A 238 -16.78 -32.86 -3.80
N LEU A 239 -16.21 -31.78 -3.26
CA LEU A 239 -14.80 -31.48 -3.42
C LEU A 239 -13.91 -32.58 -2.80
N LEU A 240 -14.30 -33.11 -1.63
CA LEU A 240 -13.60 -34.22 -0.97
C LEU A 240 -13.73 -35.54 -1.74
N GLU A 241 -14.88 -35.81 -2.36
CA GLU A 241 -15.06 -36.99 -3.23
C GLU A 241 -14.11 -36.96 -4.44
N VAL A 242 -13.86 -35.77 -5.00
CA VAL A 242 -12.96 -35.58 -6.15
C VAL A 242 -11.48 -35.56 -5.73
N GLY A 243 -11.15 -34.87 -4.64
CA GLY A 243 -9.76 -34.59 -4.26
C GLY A 243 -9.19 -35.46 -3.12
N GLY A 244 -10.03 -36.16 -2.37
CA GLY A 244 -9.62 -36.94 -1.20
C GLY A 244 -8.92 -36.09 -0.14
N ALA A 245 -7.80 -36.58 0.37
CA ALA A 245 -6.99 -35.87 1.37
C ALA A 245 -6.35 -34.58 0.84
N GLU A 246 -6.11 -34.49 -0.47
CA GLU A 246 -5.50 -33.34 -1.15
C GLU A 246 -6.55 -32.42 -1.78
N ALA A 247 -7.81 -32.52 -1.33
CA ALA A 247 -8.90 -31.66 -1.77
C ALA A 247 -8.56 -30.17 -1.55
N SER A 248 -8.78 -29.37 -2.58
CA SER A 248 -8.50 -27.93 -2.57
C SER A 248 -9.40 -27.19 -3.55
N TRP A 249 -9.90 -26.04 -3.15
CA TRP A 249 -10.74 -25.16 -3.96
C TRP A 249 -9.96 -24.57 -5.13
N TYR A 250 -8.68 -24.23 -4.93
CA TYR A 250 -7.82 -23.67 -5.96
C TYR A 250 -6.63 -24.57 -6.30
N LYS A 251 -6.30 -24.63 -7.58
CA LYS A 251 -5.03 -25.21 -8.08
C LYS A 251 -4.27 -24.17 -8.86
N GLY A 252 -2.95 -24.33 -8.99
CA GLY A 252 -2.10 -23.42 -9.77
C GLY A 252 -1.95 -22.01 -9.17
N ARG A 253 -1.41 -21.08 -9.95
CA ARG A 253 -1.17 -19.68 -9.54
C ARG A 253 -1.98 -18.71 -10.39
N TYR A 254 -2.62 -17.73 -9.74
CA TYR A 254 -3.43 -16.73 -10.45
C TYR A 254 -2.58 -16.01 -11.51
N GLY A 255 -3.10 -15.95 -12.73
CA GLY A 255 -2.40 -15.38 -13.88
C GLY A 255 -1.48 -16.31 -14.66
N LYS A 256 -1.32 -17.56 -14.22
CA LYS A 256 -0.55 -18.59 -14.95
C LYS A 256 -1.43 -19.77 -15.33
N ASP A 257 -1.82 -20.57 -14.35
CA ASP A 257 -2.50 -21.86 -14.49
C ASP A 257 -3.53 -22.07 -13.38
N GLN A 258 -4.05 -20.99 -12.80
CA GLN A 258 -5.02 -21.12 -11.71
C GLN A 258 -6.31 -21.76 -12.20
N GLN A 259 -6.79 -22.72 -11.42
CA GLN A 259 -8.11 -23.31 -11.57
C GLN A 259 -8.88 -23.17 -10.27
N VAL A 260 -10.20 -23.03 -10.36
CA VAL A 260 -11.12 -23.01 -9.21
C VAL A 260 -12.13 -24.14 -9.36
N PHE A 261 -12.46 -24.81 -8.26
CA PHE A 261 -13.51 -25.83 -8.25
C PHE A 261 -14.88 -25.16 -8.34
N ASP A 262 -15.64 -25.44 -9.40
CA ASP A 262 -16.97 -24.85 -9.66
C ASP A 262 -18.13 -25.64 -9.04
N GLY A 263 -17.82 -26.66 -8.23
CA GLY A 263 -18.80 -27.61 -7.70
C GLY A 263 -18.88 -28.90 -8.52
N ASN A 264 -18.24 -29.00 -9.68
CA ASN A 264 -18.13 -30.23 -10.47
C ASN A 264 -16.66 -30.57 -10.76
N ALA A 265 -15.90 -29.61 -11.25
CA ALA A 265 -14.51 -29.78 -11.67
C ALA A 265 -13.70 -28.51 -11.40
N HIS A 266 -12.38 -28.64 -11.47
CA HIS A 266 -11.49 -27.48 -11.52
C HIS A 266 -11.55 -26.87 -12.92
N VAL A 267 -11.96 -25.61 -13.02
CA VAL A 267 -12.06 -24.84 -14.26
C VAL A 267 -11.07 -23.69 -14.26
N ASP A 268 -10.53 -23.36 -15.43
CA ASP A 268 -9.49 -22.34 -15.57
C ASP A 268 -10.01 -20.94 -15.20
N VAL A 269 -9.29 -20.28 -14.29
CA VAL A 269 -9.55 -18.89 -13.91
C VAL A 269 -8.94 -17.97 -14.95
N GLN A 270 -9.80 -17.29 -15.71
CA GLN A 270 -9.38 -16.33 -16.72
C GLN A 270 -8.95 -15.01 -16.10
N VAL A 271 -7.78 -14.51 -16.50
CA VAL A 271 -7.36 -13.13 -16.18
C VAL A 271 -8.12 -12.18 -17.09
N PRO A 272 -8.80 -11.15 -16.54
CA PRO A 272 -9.45 -10.14 -17.36
C PRO A 272 -8.47 -9.46 -18.32
N ALA A 273 -8.92 -9.23 -19.56
CA ALA A 273 -8.08 -8.66 -20.61
C ALA A 273 -7.45 -7.30 -20.22
N GLY A 274 -6.15 -7.17 -20.46
CA GLY A 274 -5.37 -5.96 -20.16
C GLY A 274 -4.90 -5.85 -18.71
N MET A 275 -4.99 -6.92 -17.92
CA MET A 275 -4.24 -7.05 -16.67
C MET A 275 -2.97 -7.86 -16.89
N LEU A 276 -1.93 -7.57 -16.10
CA LEU A 276 -0.72 -8.37 -16.00
C LEU A 276 -0.58 -8.75 -14.53
N ILE A 277 -0.52 -10.05 -14.24
CA ILE A 277 -0.34 -10.55 -12.87
C ILE A 277 1.15 -10.84 -12.68
N LEU A 278 1.86 -9.96 -12.00
CA LEU A 278 3.31 -10.00 -11.93
C LEU A 278 3.84 -11.25 -11.23
N ASP A 279 3.09 -11.77 -10.25
CA ASP A 279 3.46 -13.02 -9.56
C ASP A 279 3.38 -14.26 -10.46
N ALA A 280 2.63 -14.22 -11.56
CA ALA A 280 2.59 -15.32 -12.53
C ALA A 280 3.95 -15.55 -13.22
N TYR A 281 4.78 -14.51 -13.28
CA TYR A 281 6.09 -14.49 -13.91
C TYR A 281 7.22 -14.98 -12.98
N LYS A 282 6.95 -15.12 -11.68
CA LYS A 282 7.97 -15.40 -10.66
C LYS A 282 7.93 -16.84 -10.16
N PRO A 283 9.10 -17.42 -9.81
CA PRO A 283 10.44 -16.89 -10.04
C PRO A 283 10.98 -17.18 -11.45
N GLU A 284 10.22 -17.88 -12.30
CA GLU A 284 10.75 -18.53 -13.50
C GLU A 284 11.24 -17.56 -14.59
N LYS A 285 10.75 -16.32 -14.60
CA LYS A 285 11.19 -15.25 -15.53
C LYS A 285 12.07 -14.19 -14.88
N GLU A 286 12.62 -14.45 -13.69
CA GLU A 286 13.62 -13.55 -13.10
C GLU A 286 14.94 -13.62 -13.88
N ILE A 287 15.37 -12.48 -14.42
CA ILE A 287 16.64 -12.30 -15.14
C ILE A 287 17.79 -12.18 -14.13
N ALA A 288 17.57 -11.40 -13.07
CA ALA A 288 18.49 -11.18 -11.97
C ALA A 288 17.69 -10.75 -10.73
N SER A 289 18.10 -11.16 -9.54
CA SER A 289 17.45 -10.74 -8.31
C SER A 289 18.40 -10.72 -7.12
N ASN A 290 18.01 -9.99 -6.08
CA ASN A 290 18.64 -10.00 -4.77
C ASN A 290 17.54 -9.99 -3.69
N SER A 291 17.90 -9.78 -2.43
CA SER A 291 16.94 -9.83 -1.32
C SER A 291 15.91 -8.69 -1.32
N THR A 292 16.15 -7.60 -2.07
CA THR A 292 15.34 -6.37 -2.01
C THR A 292 14.82 -5.90 -3.37
N ALA A 293 15.27 -6.49 -4.48
CA ALA A 293 14.80 -6.20 -5.82
C ALA A 293 14.92 -7.40 -6.78
N ALA A 294 14.17 -7.35 -7.89
CA ALA A 294 14.31 -8.29 -8.99
C ALA A 294 14.06 -7.63 -10.34
N LEU A 295 14.76 -8.12 -11.35
CA LEU A 295 14.59 -7.79 -12.76
C LEU A 295 13.91 -8.97 -13.43
N ILE A 296 12.72 -8.75 -13.99
CA ILE A 296 11.80 -9.81 -14.43
C ILE A 296 11.49 -9.59 -15.90
N ASP A 297 11.63 -10.62 -16.74
CA ASP A 297 11.12 -10.60 -18.10
C ASP A 297 9.60 -10.65 -18.07
N ILE A 298 8.94 -9.57 -18.52
CA ILE A 298 7.48 -9.48 -18.60
C ILE A 298 6.96 -9.67 -20.02
N ASP A 299 7.70 -10.38 -20.87
CA ASP A 299 7.47 -10.68 -22.29
C ASP A 299 7.61 -9.49 -23.25
N ASP A 300 7.58 -9.80 -24.56
CA ASP A 300 7.67 -8.85 -25.69
C ASP A 300 8.99 -8.06 -25.77
N GLY A 301 10.03 -8.55 -25.09
CA GLY A 301 11.31 -7.85 -24.95
C GLY A 301 11.22 -6.66 -23.98
N VAL A 302 10.30 -6.69 -23.01
CA VAL A 302 10.23 -5.70 -21.93
C VAL A 302 10.56 -6.39 -20.61
N ALA A 303 11.44 -5.78 -19.82
CA ALA A 303 11.70 -6.22 -18.47
C ALA A 303 11.10 -5.24 -17.45
N LEU A 304 10.83 -5.74 -16.25
CA LEU A 304 10.38 -4.97 -15.11
C LEU A 304 11.37 -5.06 -13.95
N LEU A 305 11.79 -3.92 -13.42
CA LEU A 305 12.50 -3.81 -12.16
C LEU A 305 11.50 -3.65 -11.02
N GLU A 306 11.42 -4.68 -10.18
CA GLU A 306 10.55 -4.77 -9.01
C GLU A 306 11.33 -4.48 -7.71
N PHE A 307 10.75 -3.65 -6.85
CA PHE A 307 11.21 -3.47 -5.46
C PHE A 307 10.46 -4.43 -4.53
N ARG A 308 11.18 -5.08 -3.60
CA ARG A 308 10.67 -6.20 -2.78
C ARG A 308 10.86 -6.05 -1.28
N ASN A 309 11.68 -5.10 -0.82
CA ASN A 309 11.86 -4.90 0.61
C ASN A 309 10.58 -4.34 1.26
N LYS A 310 10.58 -4.30 2.59
CA LYS A 310 9.43 -3.80 3.36
C LYS A 310 9.14 -2.34 2.99
N ALA A 311 7.96 -2.09 2.43
CA ALA A 311 7.50 -0.78 1.99
C ALA A 311 8.23 -0.21 0.75
N ASN A 312 8.99 -1.05 0.04
CA ASN A 312 9.66 -0.73 -1.22
C ASN A 312 10.56 0.51 -1.10
N PHE A 313 11.32 0.60 -0.02
CA PHE A 313 12.33 1.65 0.16
C PHE A 313 13.44 1.53 -0.88
N LEU A 314 14.05 2.64 -1.26
CA LEU A 314 15.30 2.63 -2.01
C LEU A 314 16.44 2.35 -1.04
N ASP A 315 16.90 1.09 -1.05
CA ASP A 315 18.11 0.64 -0.37
C ASP A 315 19.21 0.29 -1.38
N GLU A 316 20.38 -0.10 -0.86
CA GLU A 316 21.54 -0.45 -1.67
C GLU A 316 21.24 -1.56 -2.68
N GLY A 317 20.48 -2.59 -2.30
CA GLY A 317 20.16 -3.71 -3.20
C GLY A 317 19.25 -3.29 -4.36
N VAL A 318 18.30 -2.38 -4.10
CA VAL A 318 17.48 -1.78 -5.15
C VAL A 318 18.33 -0.93 -6.09
N VAL A 319 19.17 -0.05 -5.55
CA VAL A 319 20.03 0.85 -6.35
C VAL A 319 21.02 0.07 -7.20
N LEU A 320 21.65 -0.97 -6.65
CA LEU A 320 22.59 -1.83 -7.35
C LEU A 320 21.93 -2.51 -8.56
N LEU A 321 20.76 -3.13 -8.37
CA LEU A 321 20.08 -3.81 -9.48
C LEU A 321 19.56 -2.81 -10.51
N MET A 322 19.11 -1.63 -10.07
CA MET A 322 18.71 -0.52 -10.93
C MET A 322 19.86 -0.02 -11.82
N GLN A 323 21.07 0.04 -11.27
CA GLN A 323 22.28 0.43 -11.99
C GLN A 323 22.70 -0.60 -13.03
N GLN A 324 22.58 -1.89 -12.71
CA GLN A 324 22.97 -2.99 -13.59
C GLN A 324 21.95 -3.26 -14.70
N ALA A 325 20.66 -2.99 -14.46
CA ALA A 325 19.57 -3.38 -15.34
C ALA A 325 19.76 -2.93 -16.80
N PRO A 326 20.08 -1.66 -17.14
CA PRO A 326 20.21 -1.24 -18.53
C PRO A 326 21.23 -2.05 -19.33
N ALA A 327 22.40 -2.33 -18.76
CA ALA A 327 23.46 -3.09 -19.42
C ALA A 327 23.05 -4.56 -19.63
N LEU A 328 22.49 -5.20 -18.59
CA LEU A 328 22.02 -6.58 -18.66
C LEU A 328 20.91 -6.77 -19.70
N LEU A 329 20.01 -5.80 -19.79
CA LEU A 329 18.89 -5.82 -20.72
C LEU A 329 19.35 -5.59 -22.16
N ALA A 330 20.27 -4.64 -22.38
CA ALA A 330 20.83 -4.36 -23.70
C ALA A 330 21.59 -5.59 -24.25
N GLU A 331 22.40 -6.26 -23.43
CA GLU A 331 23.11 -7.50 -23.81
C GLU A 331 22.14 -8.61 -24.25
N LYS A 332 20.98 -8.71 -23.59
CA LYS A 332 19.95 -9.72 -23.86
C LYS A 332 18.95 -9.30 -24.96
N GLY A 333 19.12 -8.14 -25.58
CA GLY A 333 18.27 -7.66 -26.67
C GLY A 333 16.87 -7.22 -26.22
N PHE A 334 16.70 -6.83 -24.95
CA PHE A 334 15.47 -6.18 -24.49
C PHE A 334 15.34 -4.79 -25.11
N LYS A 335 14.10 -4.34 -25.24
CA LYS A 335 13.72 -3.10 -25.93
C LYS A 335 13.36 -1.97 -24.99
N ALA A 336 12.96 -2.28 -23.75
CA ALA A 336 12.55 -1.29 -22.77
C ALA A 336 12.60 -1.84 -21.33
N LEU A 337 12.62 -0.92 -20.37
CA LEU A 337 12.55 -1.21 -18.93
C LEU A 337 11.31 -0.55 -18.33
N VAL A 338 10.56 -1.30 -17.52
CA VAL A 338 9.51 -0.78 -16.64
C VAL A 338 10.05 -0.79 -15.21
N ILE A 339 9.86 0.29 -14.45
CA ILE A 339 10.07 0.28 -12.99
C ILE A 339 8.68 0.24 -12.35
N GLY A 340 8.34 -0.86 -11.69
CA GLY A 340 6.98 -1.12 -11.23
C GLY A 340 6.90 -2.26 -10.23
N ASN A 341 5.77 -2.40 -9.56
CA ASN A 341 5.45 -3.57 -8.72
C ASN A 341 3.93 -3.71 -8.55
N GLN A 342 3.46 -4.67 -7.77
CA GLN A 342 2.04 -4.83 -7.42
C GLN A 342 1.81 -4.92 -5.90
N ALA A 343 2.71 -4.32 -5.11
CA ALA A 343 2.60 -4.27 -3.65
C ALA A 343 1.57 -3.20 -3.21
N GLU A 344 1.51 -2.91 -1.89
CA GLU A 344 0.60 -1.89 -1.32
C GLU A 344 0.97 -0.45 -1.68
N HIS A 345 2.25 -0.18 -1.94
CA HIS A 345 2.75 1.12 -2.35
C HIS A 345 3.88 0.94 -3.35
N PHE A 346 4.05 1.89 -4.27
CA PHE A 346 5.16 1.83 -5.22
C PHE A 346 6.52 1.95 -4.54
N CYS A 347 6.75 3.03 -3.78
CA CYS A 347 7.99 3.28 -3.03
C CYS A 347 7.77 4.39 -1.98
N ARG A 348 8.15 4.15 -0.72
CA ARG A 348 7.98 5.11 0.38
C ARG A 348 9.22 5.98 0.67
N GLY A 349 10.18 6.02 -0.25
CA GLY A 349 11.38 6.85 -0.15
C GLY A 349 12.64 6.07 0.15
N ALA A 350 13.68 6.76 0.61
CA ALA A 350 14.98 6.17 0.94
C ALA A 350 14.96 5.42 2.29
N ASN A 351 15.93 4.53 2.49
CA ASN A 351 16.14 3.87 3.76
C ASN A 351 16.69 4.84 4.84
N LEU A 352 15.76 5.45 5.59
CA LEU A 352 16.08 6.44 6.61
C LEU A 352 16.99 5.90 7.74
N LEU A 353 16.88 4.60 8.06
CA LEU A 353 17.73 3.98 9.08
C LEU A 353 19.20 4.00 8.65
N GLN A 354 19.48 3.63 7.39
CA GLN A 354 20.83 3.63 6.84
C GLN A 354 21.43 5.05 6.82
N ILE A 355 20.66 6.03 6.34
CA ILE A 355 21.07 7.45 6.33
C ILE A 355 21.38 7.93 7.75
N GLY A 356 20.46 7.68 8.70
CA GLY A 356 20.63 8.06 10.10
C GLY A 356 21.86 7.45 10.74
N MET A 357 22.12 6.16 10.50
CA MET A 357 23.30 5.46 11.02
C MET A 357 24.61 6.04 10.48
N LEU A 358 24.72 6.24 9.16
CA LEU A 358 25.93 6.79 8.54
C LEU A 358 26.20 8.22 9.03
N ALA A 359 25.16 9.05 9.12
CA ALA A 359 25.27 10.42 9.62
C ALA A 359 25.68 10.48 11.10
N GLN A 360 25.07 9.67 11.97
CA GLN A 360 25.43 9.61 13.39
C GLN A 360 26.88 9.12 13.60
N GLN A 361 27.33 8.16 12.80
CA GLN A 361 28.69 7.63 12.83
C GLN A 361 29.70 8.51 12.09
N LYS A 362 29.26 9.64 11.50
CA LYS A 362 30.10 10.55 10.71
C LYS A 362 30.84 9.87 9.55
N ARG A 363 30.23 8.85 8.95
CA ARG A 363 30.76 8.12 7.78
C ARG A 363 30.41 8.88 6.50
N TRP A 364 30.96 10.09 6.37
CA TRP A 364 30.59 11.05 5.32
C TRP A 364 30.91 10.54 3.91
N ASP A 365 32.08 9.93 3.72
CA ASP A 365 32.49 9.39 2.41
C ASP A 365 31.52 8.32 1.89
N GLU A 366 31.01 7.47 2.79
CA GLU A 366 30.04 6.44 2.43
C GLU A 366 28.65 7.00 2.18
N LEU A 367 28.23 8.00 2.96
CA LEU A 367 26.96 8.68 2.73
C LEU A 367 26.99 9.44 1.40
N GLU A 368 28.10 10.13 1.11
CA GLU A 368 28.31 10.80 -0.17
C GLU A 368 28.30 9.80 -1.33
N LEU A 369 29.05 8.70 -1.20
CA LEU A 369 29.10 7.65 -2.22
C LEU A 369 27.73 7.07 -2.48
N ALA A 370 26.92 6.82 -1.44
CA ALA A 370 25.56 6.31 -1.58
C ALA A 370 24.66 7.28 -2.36
N VAL A 371 24.68 8.58 -2.01
CA VAL A 371 23.90 9.61 -2.70
C VAL A 371 24.37 9.77 -4.15
N ASN A 372 25.67 9.88 -4.39
CA ASN A 372 26.22 9.99 -5.73
C ASN A 372 25.86 8.76 -6.57
N THR A 373 25.95 7.55 -6.02
CA THR A 373 25.58 6.31 -6.72
C THR A 373 24.11 6.33 -7.13
N LEU A 374 23.20 6.78 -6.26
CA LEU A 374 21.79 6.95 -6.60
C LEU A 374 21.60 7.97 -7.73
N GLN A 375 22.21 9.15 -7.61
CA GLN A 375 22.14 10.22 -8.62
C GLN A 375 22.64 9.75 -10.00
N GLN A 376 23.80 9.08 -10.04
CA GLN A 376 24.33 8.52 -11.28
C GLN A 376 23.43 7.42 -11.84
N THR A 377 22.84 6.58 -10.99
CA THR A 377 21.94 5.51 -11.42
C THR A 377 20.71 6.07 -12.11
N VAL A 378 20.00 7.04 -11.50
CA VAL A 378 18.80 7.62 -12.11
C VAL A 378 19.10 8.44 -13.37
N MET A 379 20.28 9.05 -13.44
CA MET A 379 20.75 9.70 -14.68
C MET A 379 21.08 8.68 -15.77
N ASN A 380 21.70 7.55 -15.44
CA ASN A 380 21.99 6.50 -16.40
C ASN A 380 20.71 5.82 -16.93
N LEU A 381 19.66 5.75 -16.12
CA LEU A 381 18.34 5.34 -16.59
C LEU A 381 17.78 6.32 -17.63
N ARG A 382 17.74 7.62 -17.31
CA ARG A 382 17.22 8.67 -18.22
C ARG A 382 17.99 8.75 -19.54
N HIS A 383 19.31 8.65 -19.49
CA HIS A 383 20.18 8.86 -20.64
C HIS A 383 20.68 7.55 -21.27
N GLY A 384 20.10 6.41 -20.85
CA GLY A 384 20.45 5.09 -21.35
C GLY A 384 19.80 4.77 -22.69
N SER A 385 20.30 3.74 -23.38
CA SER A 385 19.82 3.33 -24.71
C SER A 385 18.42 2.69 -24.72
N LEU A 386 17.89 2.33 -23.55
CA LEU A 386 16.57 1.73 -23.39
C LEU A 386 15.61 2.77 -22.81
N PRO A 387 14.40 2.94 -23.37
CA PRO A 387 13.39 3.76 -22.73
C PRO A 387 12.94 3.14 -21.42
N VAL A 388 12.78 3.99 -20.41
CA VAL A 388 12.36 3.63 -19.05
C VAL A 388 10.97 4.19 -18.77
N VAL A 389 10.04 3.32 -18.38
CA VAL A 389 8.70 3.70 -17.94
C VAL A 389 8.51 3.42 -16.46
N ALA A 390 8.23 4.45 -15.66
CA ALA A 390 7.84 4.27 -14.27
C ALA A 390 6.34 3.99 -14.15
N ALA A 391 5.97 3.07 -13.27
CA ALA A 391 4.60 2.62 -13.04
C ALA A 391 4.13 2.92 -11.59
N PRO A 392 4.12 4.18 -11.13
CA PRO A 392 3.84 4.52 -9.73
C PRO A 392 2.36 4.46 -9.39
N PHE A 393 2.06 4.09 -8.15
CA PHE A 393 0.71 4.02 -7.57
C PHE A 393 0.81 4.05 -6.04
N GLY A 394 -0.31 4.26 -5.36
CA GLY A 394 -0.32 4.37 -3.90
C GLY A 394 0.72 5.40 -3.43
N GLN A 395 1.37 5.15 -2.29
CA GLN A 395 2.44 6.04 -1.83
C GLN A 395 3.68 5.93 -2.72
N THR A 396 4.06 7.07 -3.32
CA THR A 396 5.25 7.28 -4.14
C THR A 396 5.98 8.51 -3.62
N LEU A 397 6.75 8.33 -2.54
CA LEU A 397 7.25 9.43 -1.72
C LEU A 397 8.78 9.54 -1.82
N GLY A 398 9.28 10.78 -1.75
CA GLY A 398 10.71 11.08 -1.74
C GLY A 398 11.46 10.42 -2.89
N GLY A 399 12.46 9.60 -2.59
CA GLY A 399 13.19 8.79 -3.59
C GLY A 399 12.31 8.03 -4.60
N GLY A 400 11.12 7.55 -4.23
CA GLY A 400 10.18 6.93 -5.18
C GLY A 400 9.61 7.92 -6.20
N CYS A 401 9.34 9.15 -5.75
CA CYS A 401 9.01 10.27 -6.61
C CYS A 401 10.21 10.60 -7.51
N GLU A 402 11.42 10.72 -6.97
CA GLU A 402 12.63 11.04 -7.72
C GLU A 402 12.91 10.02 -8.84
N VAL A 403 12.86 8.72 -8.56
CA VAL A 403 13.01 7.66 -9.58
C VAL A 403 11.94 7.81 -10.68
N SER A 404 10.69 8.07 -10.31
CA SER A 404 9.60 8.27 -11.27
C SER A 404 9.83 9.50 -12.15
N LEU A 405 10.35 10.59 -11.56
CA LEU A 405 10.60 11.83 -12.29
C LEU A 405 11.69 11.67 -13.35
N HIS A 406 12.64 10.74 -13.16
CA HIS A 406 13.73 10.42 -14.08
C HIS A 406 13.34 9.50 -15.24
N ALA A 407 12.18 8.86 -15.21
CA ALA A 407 11.71 8.03 -16.31
C ALA A 407 11.40 8.85 -17.59
N ASP A 408 11.38 8.18 -18.74
CA ASP A 408 10.97 8.74 -20.02
C ASP A 408 9.45 8.93 -20.08
N HIS A 409 8.71 8.05 -19.42
CA HIS A 409 7.26 8.09 -19.27
C HIS A 409 6.82 7.62 -17.88
N ILE A 410 5.73 8.21 -17.37
CA ILE A 410 5.07 7.75 -16.15
C ILE A 410 3.69 7.21 -16.55
N GLN A 411 3.44 5.94 -16.25
CA GLN A 411 2.10 5.34 -16.29
C GLN A 411 1.59 5.19 -14.84
N ALA A 412 0.83 6.16 -14.36
CA ALA A 412 0.40 6.21 -12.96
C ALA A 412 -0.90 5.43 -12.70
N GLY A 413 -1.04 4.84 -11.52
CA GLY A 413 -2.33 4.44 -10.97
C GLY A 413 -3.16 5.65 -10.55
N ALA A 414 -4.48 5.64 -10.76
CA ALA A 414 -5.35 6.74 -10.34
C ALA A 414 -5.26 7.04 -8.83
N ASP A 415 -4.94 6.02 -8.02
CA ASP A 415 -4.71 6.06 -6.57
C ASP A 415 -3.30 6.54 -6.16
N LEU A 416 -2.58 7.25 -7.04
CA LEU A 416 -1.23 7.77 -6.78
C LEU A 416 -1.22 8.90 -5.74
N PHE A 417 -0.43 8.70 -4.68
CA PHE A 417 -0.04 9.72 -3.71
C PHE A 417 1.45 10.04 -3.87
N MET A 418 1.76 11.13 -4.59
CA MET A 418 3.14 11.48 -4.99
C MET A 418 3.59 12.82 -4.41
N GLY A 419 4.83 12.88 -3.93
CA GLY A 419 5.45 14.09 -3.40
C GLY A 419 6.88 13.89 -2.88
N LEU A 420 7.61 15.00 -2.73
CA LEU A 420 8.93 15.06 -2.09
C LEU A 420 8.74 15.47 -0.63
N VAL A 421 9.04 14.55 0.30
CA VAL A 421 8.65 14.65 1.72
C VAL A 421 9.85 14.76 2.66
N GLU A 422 11.05 14.91 2.12
CA GLU A 422 12.34 14.88 2.81
C GLU A 422 12.45 15.93 3.92
N ILE A 423 11.77 17.08 3.78
CA ILE A 423 11.78 18.13 4.82
C ILE A 423 11.24 17.61 6.16
N ALA A 424 10.30 16.67 6.13
CA ALA A 424 9.71 16.05 7.30
C ALA A 424 10.72 15.26 8.16
N VAL A 425 11.85 14.85 7.57
CA VAL A 425 12.95 14.16 8.26
C VAL A 425 14.21 15.01 8.36
N GLY A 426 14.12 16.30 8.01
CA GLY A 426 15.19 17.27 8.19
C GLY A 426 16.19 17.35 7.04
N VAL A 427 15.89 16.81 5.87
CA VAL A 427 16.78 16.84 4.70
C VAL A 427 16.05 17.39 3.47
N LEU A 428 16.76 17.56 2.36
CA LEU A 428 16.18 17.86 1.05
C LEU A 428 16.22 16.63 0.14
N PRO A 429 15.45 16.61 -0.97
CA PRO A 429 15.53 15.56 -1.99
C PRO A 429 16.90 15.56 -2.66
N ALA A 430 17.59 14.42 -2.63
CA ALA A 430 18.99 14.31 -3.07
C ALA A 430 19.22 13.22 -4.14
N GLY A 431 18.16 12.54 -4.57
CA GLY A 431 18.17 11.62 -5.71
C GLY A 431 17.90 12.33 -7.04
N GLY A 432 18.12 13.64 -7.15
CA GLY A 432 17.85 14.43 -8.35
C GLY A 432 16.47 15.08 -8.40
N GLY A 433 15.72 15.12 -7.30
CA GLY A 433 14.38 15.70 -7.24
C GLY A 433 14.34 17.21 -7.54
N LEU A 434 15.24 18.00 -6.95
CA LEU A 434 15.31 19.45 -7.20
C LEU A 434 15.86 19.72 -8.61
N LYS A 435 16.80 18.91 -9.08
CA LYS A 435 17.30 18.93 -10.46
C LYS A 435 16.17 18.66 -11.45
N GLU A 436 15.30 17.68 -11.20
CA GLU A 436 14.14 17.42 -12.07
C GLU A 436 13.09 18.54 -12.01
N ILE A 437 12.91 19.21 -10.86
CA ILE A 437 12.10 20.44 -10.78
C ILE A 437 12.68 21.51 -11.71
N ALA A 438 13.98 21.80 -11.62
CA ALA A 438 14.64 22.79 -12.47
C ALA A 438 14.60 22.41 -13.96
N ARG A 439 14.91 21.15 -14.30
CA ARG A 439 14.89 20.64 -15.68
C ARG A 439 13.51 20.74 -16.30
N ARG A 440 12.45 20.35 -15.56
CA ARG A 440 11.07 20.42 -16.06
C ARG A 440 10.60 21.86 -16.20
N ALA A 441 10.97 22.74 -15.27
CA ALA A 441 10.73 24.17 -15.38
C ALA A 441 11.40 24.76 -16.63
N SER A 442 12.66 24.40 -16.89
CA SER A 442 13.39 24.79 -18.10
C SER A 442 12.72 24.30 -19.38
N ALA A 443 12.33 23.02 -19.43
CA ALA A 443 11.65 22.45 -20.59
C ALA A 443 10.32 23.17 -20.88
N HIS A 444 9.52 23.43 -19.84
CA HIS A 444 8.24 24.10 -20.02
C HIS A 444 8.38 25.58 -20.41
N ALA A 445 9.37 26.28 -19.86
CA ALA A 445 9.69 27.64 -20.31
C ALA A 445 10.05 27.65 -21.81
N ALA A 446 10.87 26.70 -22.26
CA ALA A 446 11.21 26.55 -23.68
C ALA A 446 10.00 26.25 -24.58
N GLU A 447 9.07 25.39 -24.14
CA GLU A 447 7.82 25.08 -24.86
C GLU A 447 6.97 26.33 -25.15
N VAL A 448 6.97 27.31 -24.25
CA VAL A 448 6.24 28.57 -24.39
C VAL A 448 7.09 29.72 -24.93
N GLY A 449 8.31 29.44 -25.40
CA GLY A 449 9.23 30.45 -25.95
C GLY A 449 9.76 31.45 -24.92
N SER A 450 9.80 31.06 -23.63
CA SER A 450 10.27 31.88 -22.52
C SER A 450 11.59 31.33 -21.95
N SER A 451 12.41 32.21 -21.38
CA SER A 451 13.54 31.84 -20.52
C SER A 451 13.25 32.00 -19.02
N ASP A 452 12.06 32.52 -18.67
CA ASP A 452 11.64 32.68 -17.28
C ASP A 452 11.10 31.37 -16.71
N VAL A 453 11.85 30.81 -15.77
CA VAL A 453 11.53 29.56 -15.07
C VAL A 453 10.91 29.79 -13.69
N PHE A 454 10.81 31.03 -13.20
CA PHE A 454 10.53 31.32 -11.79
C PHE A 454 9.23 30.69 -11.28
N ASN A 455 8.11 30.89 -11.99
CA ASN A 455 6.81 30.39 -11.54
C ASN A 455 6.75 28.84 -11.52
N TRP A 456 7.47 28.19 -12.43
CA TRP A 456 7.54 26.73 -12.50
C TRP A 456 8.43 26.15 -11.40
N VAL A 457 9.58 26.78 -11.16
CA VAL A 457 10.48 26.44 -10.05
C VAL A 457 9.78 26.66 -8.70
N ARG A 458 9.12 27.81 -8.51
CA ARG A 458 8.38 28.16 -7.30
C ARG A 458 7.37 27.08 -6.92
N ARG A 459 6.58 26.59 -7.88
CA ARG A 459 5.58 25.54 -7.65
C ARG A 459 6.21 24.24 -7.13
N GLY A 460 7.32 23.80 -7.74
CA GLY A 460 8.04 22.61 -7.28
C GLY A 460 8.71 22.81 -5.93
N PHE A 461 9.30 23.99 -5.71
CA PHE A 461 9.88 24.41 -4.44
C PHE A 461 8.85 24.39 -3.31
N GLU A 462 7.69 25.04 -3.48
CA GLU A 462 6.63 25.07 -2.46
C GLU A 462 6.16 23.67 -2.09
N ALA A 463 6.02 22.76 -3.08
CA ALA A 463 5.64 21.38 -2.81
C ALA A 463 6.70 20.63 -1.99
N ALA A 464 7.99 20.75 -2.35
CA ALA A 464 9.09 20.10 -1.64
C ALA A 464 9.33 20.72 -0.23
N ALA A 465 9.22 22.03 -0.11
CA ALA A 465 9.44 22.77 1.13
C ALA A 465 8.28 22.63 2.13
N THR A 466 7.09 22.24 1.68
CA THR A 466 5.97 21.93 2.58
C THR A 466 5.78 20.43 2.81
N GLY A 467 6.45 19.58 2.04
CA GLY A 467 6.23 18.14 2.04
C GLY A 467 4.84 17.76 1.52
N ASP A 468 4.28 18.53 0.59
CA ASP A 468 2.93 18.32 0.03
C ASP A 468 2.88 16.99 -0.74
N VAL A 469 1.87 16.18 -0.45
CA VAL A 469 1.62 14.88 -1.10
C VAL A 469 0.28 14.95 -1.78
N THR A 470 0.30 14.71 -3.09
CA THR A 470 -0.92 14.70 -3.90
C THR A 470 -1.85 13.54 -3.53
N SER A 471 -3.15 13.70 -3.76
CA SER A 471 -4.17 12.72 -3.38
C SER A 471 -4.65 11.80 -4.51
N SER A 472 -4.18 12.03 -5.74
CA SER A 472 -4.43 11.19 -6.92
C SER A 472 -3.46 11.53 -8.05
N ALA A 473 -3.37 10.67 -9.06
CA ALA A 473 -2.58 10.97 -10.27
C ALA A 473 -3.05 12.22 -11.01
N HIS A 474 -4.36 12.53 -10.98
CA HIS A 474 -4.89 13.75 -11.58
C HIS A 474 -4.39 15.01 -10.85
N PHE A 475 -4.37 14.98 -9.52
CA PHE A 475 -3.77 16.05 -8.71
C PHE A 475 -2.24 16.10 -8.90
N ALA A 476 -1.58 14.95 -9.04
CA ALA A 476 -0.15 14.89 -9.35
C ALA A 476 0.19 15.59 -10.68
N ARG A 477 -0.63 15.39 -11.73
CA ARG A 477 -0.53 16.15 -12.99
C ARG A 477 -0.83 17.63 -12.78
N ALA A 478 -1.91 17.96 -12.08
CA ALA A 478 -2.28 19.34 -11.74
C ALA A 478 -1.28 20.04 -10.81
N LYS A 479 -0.31 19.32 -10.21
CA LYS A 479 0.81 19.85 -9.42
C LYS A 479 2.18 19.76 -10.15
N GLY A 480 2.24 19.17 -11.34
CA GLY A 480 3.43 19.17 -12.21
C GLY A 480 4.35 17.97 -12.02
N TRP A 481 3.95 17.01 -11.19
CA TRP A 481 4.66 15.74 -11.02
C TRP A 481 4.51 14.83 -12.24
N LEU A 482 3.36 14.89 -12.92
CA LEU A 482 3.10 14.23 -14.20
C LEU A 482 3.02 15.25 -15.33
N ARG A 483 3.57 14.89 -16.48
CA ARG A 483 3.45 15.65 -17.73
C ARG A 483 2.07 15.43 -18.37
N PRO A 484 1.67 16.29 -19.32
CA PRO A 484 0.47 16.06 -20.12
C PRO A 484 0.51 14.73 -20.89
N SER A 485 1.69 14.29 -21.31
CA SER A 485 1.90 13.04 -22.04
C SER A 485 1.94 11.79 -21.17
N ASP A 486 2.06 11.91 -19.85
CA ASP A 486 2.09 10.76 -18.93
C ASP A 486 0.69 10.12 -18.80
N GLY A 487 0.62 8.80 -18.69
CA GLY A 487 -0.62 8.04 -18.63
C GLY A 487 -1.21 7.87 -17.23
N ILE A 488 -2.53 7.66 -17.15
CA ILE A 488 -3.23 7.28 -15.90
C ILE A 488 -4.08 6.03 -16.16
N SER A 489 -3.81 4.97 -15.41
CA SER A 489 -4.63 3.76 -15.36
C SER A 489 -5.59 3.83 -14.18
N PHE A 490 -6.89 3.73 -14.46
CA PHE A 490 -7.90 3.77 -13.40
C PHE A 490 -7.81 2.54 -12.48
N HIS A 491 -7.73 1.35 -13.06
CA HIS A 491 -7.67 0.10 -12.30
C HIS A 491 -6.22 -0.29 -12.00
N ARG A 492 -5.89 -0.45 -10.71
CA ARG A 492 -4.52 -0.72 -10.24
C ARG A 492 -3.85 -1.93 -10.88
N SER A 493 -4.56 -3.05 -11.04
CA SER A 493 -4.02 -4.26 -11.68
C SER A 493 -3.65 -4.09 -13.16
N ARG A 494 -4.01 -2.96 -13.79
CA ARG A 494 -3.65 -2.64 -15.18
C ARG A 494 -2.40 -1.76 -15.27
N VAL A 495 -1.96 -1.12 -14.19
CA VAL A 495 -0.87 -0.12 -14.21
C VAL A 495 0.39 -0.69 -14.86
N VAL A 496 0.84 -1.88 -14.45
CA VAL A 496 2.02 -2.54 -15.01
C VAL A 496 1.81 -2.95 -16.48
N ALA A 497 0.63 -3.48 -16.82
CA ALA A 497 0.31 -3.87 -18.20
C ALA A 497 0.30 -2.64 -19.13
N ASP A 498 -0.28 -1.53 -18.67
CA ASP A 498 -0.35 -0.27 -19.39
C ASP A 498 1.04 0.36 -19.51
N ALA A 499 1.87 0.26 -18.47
CA ALA A 499 3.27 0.70 -18.48
C ALA A 499 4.09 -0.08 -19.51
N LYS A 500 3.91 -1.41 -19.58
CA LYS A 500 4.52 -2.25 -20.62
C LYS A 500 4.11 -1.79 -22.02
N ARG A 501 2.81 -1.50 -22.23
CA ARG A 501 2.32 -0.98 -23.52
C ARG A 501 2.94 0.37 -23.89
N ALA A 502 3.05 1.29 -22.92
CA ALA A 502 3.72 2.57 -23.13
C ALA A 502 5.22 2.38 -23.46
N ALA A 503 5.90 1.48 -22.75
CA ALA A 503 7.30 1.16 -22.97
C ALA A 503 7.55 0.62 -24.38
N LEU A 504 6.71 -0.31 -24.84
CA LEU A 504 6.75 -0.81 -26.22
C LEU A 504 6.50 0.29 -27.24
N ALA A 505 5.51 1.15 -27.01
CA ALA A 505 5.19 2.25 -27.92
C ALA A 505 6.38 3.21 -28.09
N ILE A 506 7.08 3.56 -27.00
CA ILE A 506 8.27 4.41 -27.04
C ILE A 506 9.41 3.70 -27.77
N ALA A 507 9.66 2.43 -27.46
CA ALA A 507 10.73 1.65 -28.10
C ALA A 507 10.51 1.50 -29.62
N MET A 508 9.26 1.33 -30.07
CA MET A 508 8.91 1.26 -31.49
C MET A 508 9.01 2.62 -32.21
N GLY A 509 8.98 3.72 -31.46
CA GLY A 509 9.06 5.09 -31.98
C GLY A 509 10.48 5.57 -32.33
N ASN A 510 11.46 4.68 -32.49
CA ASN A 510 12.88 4.99 -32.64
C ASN A 510 13.41 5.87 -31.49
N TYR A 511 13.26 5.38 -30.26
CA TYR A 511 13.73 6.07 -29.06
C TYR A 511 15.19 6.54 -29.19
N VAL A 512 15.40 7.82 -28.87
CA VAL A 512 16.73 8.44 -28.73
C VAL A 512 16.81 9.01 -27.32
N PRO A 513 17.83 8.62 -26.52
CA PRO A 513 17.96 9.16 -25.17
C PRO A 513 18.16 10.68 -25.20
N PRO A 514 17.55 11.41 -24.24
CA PRO A 514 17.81 12.84 -24.08
C PRO A 514 19.31 13.13 -23.89
N ASP A 515 19.78 14.28 -24.37
CA ASP A 515 21.17 14.70 -24.14
C ASP A 515 21.41 14.92 -22.64
N ARG A 516 22.44 14.26 -22.11
CA ARG A 516 22.84 14.38 -20.70
C ARG A 516 23.37 15.77 -20.36
N ASN A 517 23.90 16.47 -21.35
CA ASN A 517 24.52 17.79 -21.19
C ASN A 517 23.60 18.94 -21.62
N GLU A 518 22.31 18.64 -21.89
CA GLU A 518 21.34 19.67 -22.25
C GLU A 518 21.32 20.79 -21.19
N PRO A 519 21.49 22.07 -21.57
CA PRO A 519 21.49 23.17 -20.63
C PRO A 519 20.13 23.34 -19.94
N ILE A 520 20.14 23.40 -18.60
CA ILE A 520 18.95 23.64 -17.77
C ILE A 520 18.93 25.12 -17.38
N GLN A 521 17.87 25.83 -17.72
CA GLN A 521 17.64 27.21 -17.28
C GLN A 521 17.42 27.25 -15.75
N VAL A 522 18.14 28.14 -15.08
CA VAL A 522 18.07 28.39 -13.63
C VAL A 522 17.75 29.85 -13.35
N MET A 523 17.00 30.09 -12.26
CA MET A 523 16.49 31.42 -11.91
C MET A 523 17.55 32.40 -11.38
N GLY A 524 18.74 31.92 -11.02
CA GLY A 524 19.80 32.74 -10.43
C GLY A 524 19.46 33.35 -9.07
N ALA A 525 20.35 34.20 -8.56
CA ALA A 525 20.23 34.88 -7.27
C ALA A 525 18.99 35.78 -7.16
N PRO A 526 18.55 36.52 -8.21
CA PRO A 526 17.33 37.33 -8.10
C PRO A 526 16.08 36.48 -7.82
N GLY A 527 15.90 35.38 -8.54
CA GLY A 527 14.79 34.44 -8.29
C GLY A 527 14.92 33.74 -6.93
N GLY A 528 16.16 33.35 -6.58
CA GLY A 528 16.44 32.77 -5.26
C GLY A 528 16.09 33.70 -4.10
N ALA A 529 16.45 34.99 -4.18
CA ALA A 529 16.15 35.98 -3.16
C ALA A 529 14.63 36.17 -2.96
N ASN A 530 13.84 36.07 -4.03
CA ASN A 530 12.38 36.12 -3.94
C ASN A 530 11.81 34.93 -3.14
N LEU A 531 12.29 33.71 -3.42
CA LEU A 531 11.89 32.53 -2.63
C LEU A 531 12.37 32.61 -1.17
N MET A 532 13.56 33.17 -0.93
CA MET A 532 14.09 33.37 0.43
C MET A 532 13.20 34.29 1.26
N LEU A 533 12.69 35.37 0.67
CA LEU A 533 11.72 36.25 1.34
C LEU A 533 10.49 35.47 1.78
N GLY A 534 9.92 34.62 0.91
CA GLY A 534 8.77 33.78 1.24
C GLY A 534 9.04 32.81 2.39
N ILE A 535 10.22 32.18 2.45
CA ILE A 535 10.63 31.33 3.58
C ILE A 535 10.64 32.13 4.88
N HIS A 536 11.22 33.33 4.88
CA HIS A 536 11.29 34.17 6.07
C HIS A 536 9.91 34.64 6.53
N GLU A 537 9.02 34.98 5.60
CA GLU A 537 7.62 35.32 5.91
C GLU A 537 6.90 34.13 6.59
N PHE A 538 7.09 32.90 6.11
CA PHE A 538 6.56 31.70 6.75
C PHE A 538 7.14 31.49 8.16
N GLY A 539 8.44 31.79 8.34
CA GLY A 539 9.10 31.77 9.63
C GLY A 539 8.50 32.79 10.62
N TRP A 540 8.37 34.05 10.19
CA TRP A 540 7.76 35.13 10.99
C TRP A 540 6.31 34.84 11.34
N GLY A 541 5.58 34.16 10.45
CA GLY A 541 4.20 33.71 10.68
C GLY A 541 4.08 32.47 11.60
N GLY A 542 5.18 31.85 12.02
CA GLY A 542 5.17 30.63 12.85
C GLY A 542 4.76 29.36 12.08
N PHE A 543 4.72 29.41 10.75
CA PHE A 543 4.39 28.26 9.90
C PHE A 543 5.58 27.36 9.59
N ALA A 544 6.81 27.89 9.71
CA ALA A 544 8.07 27.18 9.49
C ALA A 544 9.02 27.33 10.68
N SER A 545 9.63 26.24 11.15
CA SER A 545 10.69 26.34 12.16
C SER A 545 11.96 26.95 11.57
N GLU A 546 12.92 27.34 12.41
CA GLU A 546 14.25 27.77 11.95
C GLU A 546 14.93 26.69 11.09
N HIS A 547 14.71 25.41 11.41
CA HIS A 547 15.29 24.31 10.65
C HIS A 547 14.58 24.11 9.31
N ASP A 548 13.26 24.31 9.25
CA ASP A 548 12.52 24.32 7.99
C ASP A 548 13.04 25.44 7.07
N GLN A 549 13.32 26.63 7.64
CA GLN A 549 13.91 27.75 6.90
C GLN A 549 15.32 27.43 6.37
N LEU A 550 16.16 26.76 7.19
CA LEU A 550 17.48 26.30 6.76
C LEU A 550 17.38 25.33 5.58
N ILE A 551 16.52 24.31 5.67
CA ILE A 551 16.33 23.32 4.60
C ILE A 551 15.82 24.01 3.33
N GLY A 552 14.83 24.89 3.44
CA GLY A 552 14.30 25.63 2.30
C GLY A 552 15.36 26.53 1.65
N SER A 553 16.23 27.18 2.44
CA SER A 553 17.34 27.99 1.89
C SER A 553 18.33 27.15 1.09
N LYS A 554 18.60 25.92 1.53
CA LYS A 554 19.44 24.95 0.82
C LYS A 554 18.77 24.48 -0.48
N MET A 555 17.46 24.24 -0.48
CA MET A 555 16.71 23.94 -1.71
C MET A 555 16.78 25.10 -2.73
N ILE A 556 16.65 26.35 -2.26
CA ILE A 556 16.76 27.55 -3.11
C ILE A 556 18.16 27.67 -3.70
N HIS A 557 19.20 27.39 -2.91
CA HIS A 557 20.58 27.40 -3.39
C HIS A 557 20.76 26.45 -4.58
N VAL A 558 20.20 25.25 -4.52
CA VAL A 558 20.20 24.29 -5.65
C VAL A 558 19.40 24.84 -6.84
N LEU A 559 18.14 25.22 -6.64
CA LEU A 559 17.21 25.62 -7.72
C LEU A 559 17.62 26.92 -8.43
N SER A 560 18.45 27.75 -7.78
CA SER A 560 19.05 28.95 -8.37
C SER A 560 20.35 28.67 -9.14
N GLY A 561 20.80 27.42 -9.18
CA GLY A 561 22.08 27.03 -9.78
C GLY A 561 23.28 27.49 -8.96
N GLY A 562 23.16 27.53 -7.63
CA GLY A 562 24.21 27.97 -6.71
C GLY A 562 24.19 29.46 -6.42
N MET A 563 23.02 30.12 -6.52
CA MET A 563 22.89 31.58 -6.39
C MET A 563 23.78 32.37 -7.39
N LYS A 564 23.84 31.92 -8.65
CA LYS A 564 24.53 32.64 -9.74
C LYS A 564 24.05 34.09 -9.82
N PRO A 565 24.92 35.09 -10.10
CA PRO A 565 24.53 36.52 -10.05
C PRO A 565 23.31 36.88 -10.91
N THR A 566 23.14 36.17 -12.03
CA THR A 566 22.01 36.34 -12.95
C THR A 566 21.38 34.98 -13.27
N ALA A 567 20.17 35.00 -13.83
CA ALA A 567 19.62 33.84 -14.51
C ALA A 567 20.57 33.38 -15.63
N GLY A 568 20.55 32.08 -15.91
CA GLY A 568 21.44 31.46 -16.89
C GLY A 568 21.20 29.97 -16.95
N THR A 569 22.22 29.21 -17.37
CA THR A 569 22.13 27.75 -17.47
C THR A 569 23.01 27.03 -16.47
N ALA A 570 22.63 25.81 -16.14
CA ALA A 570 23.44 24.83 -15.44
C ALA A 570 23.33 23.47 -16.15
N THR A 571 24.33 22.61 -16.00
CA THR A 571 24.24 21.21 -16.38
C THR A 571 23.47 20.43 -15.31
N ALA A 572 22.96 19.25 -15.68
CA ALA A 572 22.35 18.35 -14.71
C ALA A 572 23.33 17.95 -13.59
N GLN A 573 24.61 17.74 -13.92
CA GLN A 573 25.62 17.34 -12.94
C GLN A 573 25.91 18.46 -11.93
N GLU A 574 26.01 19.72 -12.37
CA GLU A 574 26.18 20.86 -11.46
C GLU A 574 25.04 20.94 -10.42
N LEU A 575 23.79 20.74 -10.85
CA LEU A 575 22.65 20.75 -9.93
C LEU A 575 22.67 19.55 -8.96
N LEU A 576 23.06 18.36 -9.43
CA LEU A 576 23.19 17.17 -8.60
C LEU A 576 24.30 17.31 -7.56
N ASP A 577 25.41 17.96 -7.90
CA ASP A 577 26.50 18.23 -6.96
C ASP A 577 26.06 19.20 -5.87
N LEU A 578 25.32 20.27 -6.22
CA LEU A 578 24.73 21.18 -5.24
C LEU A 578 23.70 20.49 -4.34
N GLU A 579 22.85 19.61 -4.89
CA GLU A 579 21.93 18.79 -4.08
C GLU A 579 22.68 17.93 -3.08
N ARG A 580 23.73 17.22 -3.53
CA ARG A 580 24.51 16.29 -2.70
C ARG A 580 25.24 17.03 -1.58
N GLU A 581 25.90 18.15 -1.90
CA GLU A 581 26.55 19.01 -0.91
C GLU A 581 25.55 19.47 0.16
N ALA A 582 24.41 20.00 -0.27
CA ALA A 582 23.41 20.54 0.62
C ALA A 582 22.75 19.45 1.49
N PHE A 583 22.52 18.26 0.94
CA PHE A 583 22.04 17.08 1.68
C PHE A 583 23.03 16.65 2.77
N LEU A 584 24.30 16.48 2.42
CA LEU A 584 25.35 16.08 3.37
C LEU A 584 25.49 17.12 4.51
N SER A 585 25.43 18.41 4.16
CA SER A 585 25.44 19.50 5.13
C SER A 585 24.28 19.41 6.13
N LEU A 586 23.07 19.09 5.66
CA LEU A 586 21.89 18.93 6.52
C LEU A 586 22.00 17.69 7.42
N CYS A 587 22.52 16.57 6.90
CA CYS A 587 22.78 15.36 7.68
C CYS A 587 23.76 15.60 8.85
N GLY A 588 24.62 16.61 8.76
CA GLY A 588 25.52 17.04 9.84
C GLY A 588 24.86 17.81 10.99
N THR A 589 23.58 18.19 10.88
CA THR A 589 22.91 19.01 11.89
C THR A 589 22.23 18.19 12.98
N GLU A 590 22.31 18.66 14.23
CA GLU A 590 21.64 18.01 15.38
C GLU A 590 20.13 17.92 15.20
N LYS A 591 19.50 18.97 14.63
CA LYS A 591 18.05 19.01 14.40
C LYS A 591 17.62 17.96 13.38
N THR A 592 18.37 17.74 12.30
CA THR A 592 18.11 16.65 11.35
C THR A 592 18.24 15.28 12.01
N LEU A 593 19.32 15.03 12.76
CA LEU A 593 19.49 13.75 13.46
C LEU A 593 18.34 13.47 14.44
N ALA A 594 17.85 14.50 15.14
CA ALA A 594 16.68 14.39 16.01
C ALA A 594 15.38 14.10 15.24
N ARG A 595 15.17 14.72 14.06
CA ARG A 595 14.02 14.43 13.19
C ARG A 595 14.03 13.00 12.67
N ILE A 596 15.20 12.52 12.23
CA ILE A 596 15.41 11.15 11.78
C ILE A 596 15.08 10.16 12.90
N ASP A 597 15.67 10.32 14.07
CA ASP A 597 15.46 9.46 15.23
C ASP A 597 13.98 9.45 15.68
N TYR A 598 13.35 10.62 15.75
CA TYR A 598 11.94 10.74 16.12
C TYR A 598 11.01 10.09 15.10
N MET A 599 11.27 10.24 13.79
CA MET A 599 10.51 9.58 12.73
C MET A 599 10.65 8.05 12.82
N LEU A 600 11.86 7.53 13.05
CA LEU A 600 12.08 6.08 13.18
C LEU A 600 11.36 5.49 14.41
N LYS A 601 11.33 6.22 15.53
CA LYS A 601 10.67 5.79 16.78
C LYS A 601 9.14 5.93 16.75
N THR A 602 8.63 7.05 16.24
CA THR A 602 7.21 7.43 16.39
C THR A 602 6.41 7.34 15.10
N ARG A 603 7.08 7.24 13.95
CA ARG A 603 6.49 7.36 12.60
C ARG A 603 5.73 8.66 12.37
N LYS A 604 6.12 9.72 13.09
CA LYS A 604 5.59 11.08 12.96
C LYS A 604 6.73 12.05 12.72
N PRO A 605 6.49 13.16 12.00
CA PRO A 605 7.49 14.21 11.85
C PRO A 605 7.72 14.93 13.19
N LEU A 606 8.96 15.34 13.43
CA LEU A 606 9.33 16.28 14.49
C LEU A 606 9.52 17.66 13.86
N ARG A 607 8.84 18.68 14.37
CA ARG A 607 9.08 20.08 13.97
C ARG A 607 9.84 20.79 15.08
N ASN A 608 11.16 20.92 14.90
CA ASN A 608 12.13 21.56 15.78
C ASN A 608 12.98 22.60 15.04
#